data_AF-A0A2S3QTC4-F1
#
_entry.id   AF-A0A2S3QTC4-F1
#
_cell.length_a   1.000
_cell.length_b   1.000
_cell.length_c   1.000
_cell.angle_alpha   90.00
_cell.angle_beta   90.00
_cell.angle_gamma   90.00
#
_symmetry.space_group_name_H-M   'P 1'
#
loop_
_entity.id
_entity.type
_entity.pdbx_description
1 polymer ?
#
loop_
_entity_poly.entity_id
_entity_poly.type
_entity_poly.pdbx_seq_one_letter_code
_entity_poly.pdbx_strand_id
1 'polypeptide(L)'
;MTLTSCTQPTNSRANYNNSNGNGWDNGNSGSGGNGGWDWGNGGSDSDDSGNNEQTDSGDGYGDGNEEGTADGDGQTTNFYTVGTIVLRGSSRVSSGSNVMWSSTSLGNGQAMLYTDSRFNIRVRPRTAPTQGTTDAYGEKCHYNPQQYKKLRIKLCIRAQGESCESNMIRSVTFGDIANEEVSKVKEFSSYSLPTTTGPIIVDVLDVQWDWSCQFYLNQGYSQSSAEVNGYCPMARVWDNDCVGFDLQFSTDYTKDFPASAPRM
;
A
#
# COMPACT_ATOMS: atom_id res chain seq x y z
N MET A 1 -20.50 11.76 46.42
CA MET A 1 -20.15 11.70 44.98
C MET A 1 -18.77 12.30 44.83
N THR A 2 -17.77 11.50 44.48
CA THR A 2 -16.37 11.94 44.33
C THR A 2 -16.08 12.20 42.85
N LEU A 3 -15.63 13.41 42.54
CA LEU A 3 -15.12 13.79 41.22
C LEU A 3 -13.73 13.18 41.03
N THR A 4 -13.59 12.26 40.08
CA THR A 4 -12.28 11.77 39.64
C THR A 4 -11.77 12.66 38.52
N SER A 5 -10.68 13.37 38.77
CA SER A 5 -10.01 14.24 37.80
C SER A 5 -9.34 13.41 36.70
N CYS A 6 -9.63 13.73 35.43
CA CYS A 6 -8.83 13.24 34.31
C CYS A 6 -7.52 14.04 34.23
N THR A 7 -6.46 13.54 34.87
CA THR A 7 -5.09 14.03 34.61
C THR A 7 -4.72 13.76 33.15
N GLN A 8 -4.50 14.81 32.37
CA GLN A 8 -3.94 14.66 31.03
C GLN A 8 -2.53 14.03 31.12
N PRO A 9 -2.19 13.06 30.25
CA PRO A 9 -0.80 12.71 30.04
C PRO A 9 -0.12 13.88 29.32
N THR A 10 0.68 14.66 30.06
CA THR A 10 1.54 15.69 29.49
C THR A 10 2.62 15.02 28.64
N ASN A 11 2.36 14.87 27.34
CA ASN A 11 3.34 14.34 26.40
C ASN A 11 4.39 15.44 26.14
N SER A 12 5.40 15.50 27.00
CA SER A 12 6.46 16.50 26.95
C SER A 12 7.38 16.25 25.75
N ARG A 13 6.98 16.72 24.56
CA ARG A 13 7.91 16.85 23.43
C ARG A 13 8.91 17.95 23.77
N ALA A 14 10.18 17.56 23.73
CA ALA A 14 11.28 18.35 24.23
C ALA A 14 11.51 19.62 23.41
N ASN A 15 11.87 20.68 24.14
CA ASN A 15 12.31 21.95 23.62
C ASN A 15 13.77 21.82 23.14
N TYR A 16 14.02 22.04 21.85
CA TYR A 16 15.31 22.36 21.21
C TYR A 16 14.93 23.27 20.02
N ASN A 17 15.41 24.51 19.86
CA ASN A 17 16.76 25.06 20.13
C ASN A 17 16.77 26.51 20.64
N ASN A 18 17.88 26.90 21.25
CA ASN A 18 18.27 28.28 21.62
C ASN A 18 19.81 28.34 21.69
N SER A 19 20.55 29.34 21.21
CA SER A 19 20.25 30.66 20.59
C SER A 19 20.86 30.71 19.16
N ASN A 20 21.02 31.81 18.41
CA ASN A 20 20.86 33.28 18.53
C ASN A 20 20.74 33.85 17.09
N GLY A 21 20.54 35.13 16.76
CA GLY A 21 20.39 36.38 17.52
C GLY A 21 20.34 37.57 16.54
N ASN A 22 19.84 38.74 16.99
CA ASN A 22 19.75 40.03 16.26
C ASN A 22 18.80 40.08 15.04
N GLY A 23 17.95 41.11 15.00
CA GLY A 23 16.99 41.35 13.89
C GLY A 23 17.41 42.49 12.97
N TRP A 24 16.44 43.00 12.20
CA TRP A 24 16.16 44.39 11.78
C TRP A 24 15.29 44.36 10.50
N ASP A 25 14.23 45.18 10.52
CA ASP A 25 13.40 45.73 9.42
C ASP A 25 13.20 45.04 8.05
N ASN A 26 11.91 44.82 7.77
CA ASN A 26 11.15 45.40 6.64
C ASN A 26 11.78 45.41 5.22
N GLY A 27 11.29 44.56 4.32
CA GLY A 27 11.66 44.64 2.89
C GLY A 27 10.94 43.64 1.98
N ASN A 28 10.00 44.13 1.18
CA ASN A 28 9.41 43.44 0.03
C ASN A 28 10.47 42.96 -0.99
N SER A 29 10.52 41.66 -1.32
CA SER A 29 10.51 41.13 -2.71
C SER A 29 10.82 39.63 -2.82
N GLY A 30 10.08 38.93 -3.69
CA GLY A 30 10.62 37.86 -4.52
C GLY A 30 10.68 36.42 -4.00
N SER A 31 10.04 35.52 -4.76
CA SER A 31 10.41 34.12 -5.02
C SER A 31 10.72 33.17 -3.84
N GLY A 32 9.83 32.20 -3.60
CA GLY A 32 10.08 31.03 -2.78
C GLY A 32 9.09 29.91 -3.11
N GLY A 33 9.55 28.86 -3.79
CA GLY A 33 8.68 27.78 -4.28
C GLY A 33 8.11 26.94 -3.14
N ASN A 34 6.79 26.75 -3.14
CA ASN A 34 6.11 25.90 -2.18
C ASN A 34 5.99 24.48 -2.76
N GLY A 35 6.83 23.55 -2.31
CA GLY A 35 6.89 22.17 -2.79
C GLY A 35 5.72 21.31 -2.30
N GLY A 36 4.51 21.58 -2.81
CA GLY A 36 3.40 20.64 -2.76
C GLY A 36 3.50 19.68 -3.94
N TRP A 37 3.51 18.36 -3.67
CA TRP A 37 3.35 17.35 -4.72
C TRP A 37 1.86 17.27 -5.10
N ASP A 38 1.47 18.24 -5.94
CA ASP A 38 0.13 18.39 -6.48
C ASP A 38 -0.16 17.30 -7.51
N TRP A 39 -1.15 16.45 -7.23
CA TRP A 39 -1.61 15.41 -8.15
C TRP A 39 -2.69 15.95 -9.10
N GLY A 40 -2.28 16.92 -9.92
CA GLY A 40 -2.83 17.16 -11.25
C GLY A 40 -3.84 18.30 -11.40
N ASN A 41 -3.44 19.34 -12.15
CA ASN A 41 -4.36 19.99 -13.08
C ASN A 41 -3.65 20.64 -14.30
N GLY A 42 -3.98 20.16 -15.51
CA GLY A 42 -3.97 20.94 -16.75
C GLY A 42 -2.63 21.15 -17.47
N GLY A 43 -2.45 20.47 -18.62
CA GLY A 43 -1.43 20.81 -19.62
C GLY A 43 -1.27 19.72 -20.68
N SER A 44 -1.63 20.03 -21.92
CA SER A 44 -1.48 19.15 -23.08
C SER A 44 -0.02 18.76 -23.34
N ASP A 45 0.27 17.48 -23.60
CA ASP A 45 0.79 17.00 -24.89
C ASP A 45 1.28 15.53 -24.85
N SER A 46 0.81 14.73 -25.81
CA SER A 46 1.39 13.50 -26.41
C SER A 46 1.87 12.32 -25.54
N ASP A 47 1.40 11.13 -25.94
CA ASP A 47 2.00 9.79 -25.75
C ASP A 47 1.98 9.16 -24.34
N ASP A 48 0.83 9.21 -23.68
CA ASP A 48 0.54 8.34 -22.53
C ASP A 48 0.22 6.90 -22.98
N SER A 49 1.23 6.03 -22.89
CA SER A 49 1.07 4.56 -22.98
C SER A 49 1.16 3.88 -21.60
N GLY A 50 0.83 4.61 -20.53
CA GLY A 50 0.62 4.05 -19.21
C GLY A 50 -0.82 3.55 -19.05
N ASN A 51 -1.00 2.28 -18.70
CA ASN A 51 -2.29 1.77 -18.23
C ASN A 51 -2.61 2.35 -16.84
N ASN A 52 -2.94 3.63 -16.78
CA ASN A 52 -3.45 4.30 -15.60
C ASN A 52 -4.95 4.00 -15.47
N GLU A 53 -5.26 2.71 -15.32
CA GLU A 53 -6.63 2.25 -15.08
C GLU A 53 -7.15 2.88 -13.79
N GLN A 54 -8.23 3.62 -13.94
CA GLN A 54 -8.92 4.32 -12.86
C GLN A 54 -9.47 3.28 -11.87
N THR A 55 -8.73 3.00 -10.81
CA THR A 55 -9.17 2.05 -9.79
C THR A 55 -10.26 2.69 -8.94
N ASP A 56 -11.51 2.32 -9.20
CA ASP A 56 -12.66 2.71 -8.39
C ASP A 56 -12.37 2.52 -6.88
N SER A 57 -12.85 3.44 -6.05
CA SER A 57 -12.88 3.27 -4.59
C SER A 57 -13.56 1.92 -4.27
N GLY A 58 -12.85 1.05 -3.54
CA GLY A 58 -13.13 -0.39 -3.58
C GLY A 58 -14.47 -0.87 -3.02
N ASP A 59 -14.98 -1.95 -3.63
CA ASP A 59 -16.11 -2.81 -3.21
C ASP A 59 -15.69 -4.31 -3.30
N GLY A 60 -14.48 -4.67 -2.87
CA GLY A 60 -13.92 -6.00 -3.11
C GLY A 60 -14.57 -7.09 -2.25
N TYR A 61 -15.53 -7.81 -2.82
CA TYR A 61 -16.31 -8.81 -2.10
C TYR A 61 -15.48 -10.03 -1.66
N GLY A 62 -15.64 -10.39 -0.39
CA GLY A 62 -15.14 -11.65 0.18
C GLY A 62 -14.01 -11.48 1.17
N ASP A 63 -13.73 -12.55 1.91
CA ASP A 63 -12.65 -12.62 2.88
C ASP A 63 -11.35 -13.18 2.29
N GLY A 64 -11.29 -13.38 0.98
CA GLY A 64 -10.10 -13.90 0.30
C GLY A 64 -9.81 -15.38 0.54
N ASN A 65 -10.68 -16.11 1.25
CA ASN A 65 -10.56 -17.54 1.51
C ASN A 65 -11.40 -18.38 0.53
N GLU A 66 -11.91 -17.78 -0.54
CA GLU A 66 -12.74 -18.46 -1.55
C GLU A 66 -11.95 -19.51 -2.34
N GLU A 67 -12.64 -20.56 -2.84
CA GLU A 67 -12.02 -21.52 -3.75
C GLU A 67 -11.79 -20.91 -5.15
N GLY A 68 -10.66 -21.28 -5.78
CA GLY A 68 -10.35 -20.86 -7.14
C GLY A 68 -11.13 -21.65 -8.20
N THR A 69 -11.27 -21.07 -9.39
CA THR A 69 -11.88 -21.71 -10.57
C THR A 69 -10.79 -22.17 -11.54
N ALA A 70 -10.79 -23.47 -11.90
CA ALA A 70 -9.88 -23.99 -12.92
C ALA A 70 -10.36 -23.57 -14.32
N ASP A 71 -9.44 -23.24 -15.22
CA ASP A 71 -9.71 -22.88 -16.62
C ASP A 71 -9.95 -24.08 -17.56
N GLY A 72 -9.50 -25.27 -17.15
CA GLY A 72 -9.60 -26.51 -17.91
C GLY A 72 -8.35 -27.38 -17.83
N ASP A 73 -7.19 -26.78 -17.53
CA ASP A 73 -5.88 -27.44 -17.65
C ASP A 73 -5.49 -28.30 -16.42
N GLY A 74 -6.48 -28.91 -15.77
CA GLY A 74 -6.27 -29.84 -14.64
C GLY A 74 -5.73 -29.18 -13.35
N GLN A 75 -5.79 -27.86 -13.24
CA GLN A 75 -5.35 -27.09 -12.06
C GLN A 75 -6.03 -27.56 -10.78
N THR A 76 -5.25 -28.16 -9.87
CA THR A 76 -5.73 -28.65 -8.56
C THR A 76 -5.52 -27.65 -7.42
N THR A 77 -4.44 -26.88 -7.48
CA THR A 77 -4.06 -25.88 -6.46
C THR A 77 -4.82 -24.57 -6.69
N ASN A 78 -5.40 -23.99 -5.64
CA ASN A 78 -5.98 -22.64 -5.68
C ASN A 78 -4.87 -21.58 -5.90
N PHE A 79 -5.26 -20.31 -6.10
CA PHE A 79 -4.32 -19.18 -6.14
C PHE A 79 -3.38 -19.18 -4.91
N TYR A 80 -2.15 -18.70 -5.10
CA TYR A 80 -1.18 -18.57 -4.03
C TYR A 80 -1.53 -17.39 -3.12
N THR A 81 -1.15 -17.49 -1.84
CA THR A 81 -1.21 -16.39 -0.87
C THR A 81 0.15 -16.21 -0.21
N VAL A 82 0.77 -15.06 -0.43
CA VAL A 82 1.90 -14.57 0.37
C VAL A 82 1.31 -13.78 1.52
N GLY A 83 1.11 -14.47 2.65
CA GLY A 83 0.41 -13.93 3.82
C GLY A 83 1.33 -13.21 4.80
N THR A 84 0.73 -12.34 5.62
CA THR A 84 1.38 -11.63 6.74
C THR A 84 2.58 -10.78 6.32
N ILE A 85 2.46 -10.04 5.21
CA ILE A 85 3.44 -9.01 4.85
C ILE A 85 3.22 -7.82 5.79
N VAL A 86 4.12 -7.67 6.78
CA VAL A 86 4.14 -6.54 7.70
C VAL A 86 5.20 -5.55 7.26
N LEU A 87 4.82 -4.28 7.04
CA LEU A 87 5.74 -3.21 6.65
C LEU A 87 5.56 -1.99 7.54
N ARG A 88 6.67 -1.32 7.83
CA ARG A 88 6.70 0.04 8.37
C ARG A 88 6.78 1.07 7.25
N GLY A 89 6.39 2.31 7.52
CA GLY A 89 6.53 3.42 6.55
C GLY A 89 7.96 3.64 6.03
N SER A 90 8.96 3.25 6.82
CA SER A 90 10.40 3.31 6.49
C SER A 90 10.99 1.99 5.98
N SER A 91 10.26 0.87 5.98
CA SER A 91 10.77 -0.41 5.47
C SER A 91 11.18 -0.26 4.00
N ARG A 92 12.36 -0.75 3.63
CA ARG A 92 12.91 -0.74 2.25
C ARG A 92 13.77 -1.98 2.03
N VAL A 93 13.79 -2.50 0.80
CA VAL A 93 14.64 -3.63 0.40
C VAL A 93 16.14 -3.34 0.54
N SER A 94 16.54 -2.07 0.42
CA SER A 94 17.91 -1.60 0.58
C SER A 94 17.92 -0.08 0.85
N SER A 95 19.03 0.42 1.40
CA SER A 95 19.24 1.85 1.59
C SER A 95 19.14 2.61 0.27
N GLY A 96 18.35 3.68 0.24
CA GLY A 96 18.10 4.49 -0.96
C GLY A 96 17.10 3.91 -1.96
N SER A 97 16.55 2.71 -1.73
CA SER A 97 15.49 2.16 -2.59
C SER A 97 14.13 2.81 -2.31
N ASN A 98 13.31 2.90 -3.36
CA ASN A 98 11.89 3.24 -3.26
C ASN A 98 10.99 2.00 -3.03
N VAL A 99 11.53 0.79 -3.18
CA VAL A 99 10.78 -0.46 -2.98
C VAL A 99 10.69 -0.79 -1.48
N MET A 100 9.46 -0.80 -0.95
CA MET A 100 9.16 -1.14 0.44
C MET A 100 9.24 -2.65 0.72
N TRP A 101 8.80 -3.48 -0.22
CA TRP A 101 8.89 -4.94 -0.15
C TRP A 101 9.09 -5.54 -1.53
N SER A 102 9.78 -6.67 -1.62
CA SER A 102 9.96 -7.41 -2.87
C SER A 102 9.70 -8.89 -2.63
N SER A 103 9.00 -9.52 -3.57
CA SER A 103 8.81 -10.99 -3.60
C SER A 103 10.12 -11.76 -3.57
N THR A 104 11.24 -11.18 -4.04
CA THR A 104 12.59 -11.78 -3.90
C THR A 104 12.95 -12.21 -2.47
N SER A 105 12.34 -11.59 -1.44
CA SER A 105 12.46 -12.00 -0.03
C SER A 105 11.92 -13.41 0.28
N LEU A 106 11.08 -13.98 -0.58
CA LEU A 106 10.55 -15.35 -0.48
C LEU A 106 11.63 -16.43 -0.71
N GLY A 107 12.80 -16.09 -1.25
CA GLY A 107 13.88 -17.03 -1.55
C GLY A 107 13.40 -18.15 -2.48
N ASN A 108 13.45 -19.40 -2.03
CA ASN A 108 12.94 -20.56 -2.78
C ASN A 108 11.45 -20.45 -3.13
N GLY A 109 10.68 -19.69 -2.36
CA GLY A 109 9.27 -19.40 -2.63
C GLY A 109 9.06 -18.62 -3.94
N GLN A 110 10.06 -17.90 -4.46
CA GLN A 110 9.94 -17.13 -5.69
C GLN A 110 9.48 -17.97 -6.90
N ALA A 111 9.74 -19.28 -6.90
CA ALA A 111 9.31 -20.18 -7.97
C ALA A 111 7.77 -20.27 -8.14
N MET A 112 6.96 -19.85 -7.17
CA MET A 112 5.50 -19.78 -7.33
C MET A 112 5.05 -18.64 -8.27
N LEU A 113 5.95 -17.72 -8.62
CA LEU A 113 5.74 -16.61 -9.55
C LEU A 113 6.26 -16.92 -10.98
N TYR A 114 6.48 -18.19 -11.31
CA TYR A 114 6.66 -18.60 -12.72
C TYR A 114 5.32 -18.54 -13.46
N THR A 115 5.32 -17.85 -14.59
CA THR A 115 4.18 -17.66 -15.49
C THR A 115 4.70 -17.20 -16.85
N ASP A 116 4.03 -17.58 -17.93
CA ASP A 116 4.27 -17.11 -19.30
C ASP A 116 3.01 -16.59 -20.00
N SER A 117 1.80 -16.90 -19.50
CA SER A 117 0.54 -16.50 -20.15
C SER A 117 -0.43 -15.70 -19.27
N ARG A 118 -0.60 -16.06 -18.00
CA ARG A 118 -1.56 -15.43 -17.07
C ARG A 118 -0.95 -15.18 -15.70
N PHE A 119 -1.05 -13.93 -15.26
CA PHE A 119 -0.88 -13.55 -13.86
C PHE A 119 -2.02 -12.66 -13.41
N ASN A 120 -2.84 -13.11 -12.46
CA ASN A 120 -3.84 -12.25 -11.85
C ASN A 120 -3.46 -12.03 -10.38
N ILE A 121 -3.67 -10.83 -9.84
CA ILE A 121 -3.27 -10.46 -8.48
C ILE A 121 -4.32 -9.58 -7.79
N ARG A 122 -4.55 -9.84 -6.49
CA ARG A 122 -5.34 -9.00 -5.59
C ARG A 122 -4.63 -8.86 -4.25
N VAL A 123 -5.02 -7.85 -3.47
CA VAL A 123 -4.43 -7.53 -2.18
C VAL A 123 -5.50 -7.64 -1.09
N ARG A 124 -5.13 -8.15 0.08
CA ARG A 124 -6.01 -8.23 1.26
C ARG A 124 -5.36 -7.49 2.44
N PRO A 125 -5.77 -6.26 2.76
CA PRO A 125 -5.34 -5.60 3.98
C PRO A 125 -5.70 -6.45 5.20
N ARG A 126 -4.78 -6.52 6.16
CA ARG A 126 -5.01 -7.17 7.45
C ARG A 126 -5.21 -6.12 8.53
N THR A 127 -5.79 -6.55 9.64
CA THR A 127 -5.86 -5.82 10.90
C THR A 127 -4.47 -5.29 11.29
N ALA A 128 -4.44 -4.05 11.80
CA ALA A 128 -3.22 -3.35 12.15
C ALA A 128 -2.32 -4.19 13.09
N PRO A 129 -1.04 -4.43 12.73
CA PRO A 129 -0.10 -5.22 13.54
C PRO A 129 0.07 -4.63 14.95
N THR A 130 0.11 -5.48 15.98
CA THR A 130 0.28 -4.99 17.36
C THR A 130 1.66 -4.40 17.60
N GLN A 131 1.80 -3.50 18.59
CA GLN A 131 3.11 -3.01 19.02
C GLN A 131 4.07 -4.17 19.31
N GLY A 132 5.31 -4.08 18.84
CA GLY A 132 6.33 -5.11 18.99
C GLY A 132 6.26 -6.25 17.97
N THR A 133 5.28 -6.27 17.06
CA THR A 133 5.30 -7.14 15.87
C THR A 133 6.54 -6.85 15.04
N THR A 134 7.08 -7.87 14.38
CA THR A 134 8.27 -7.76 13.52
C THR A 134 7.84 -7.54 12.07
N ASP A 135 8.46 -6.58 11.39
CA ASP A 135 8.28 -6.31 9.97
C ASP A 135 9.03 -7.32 9.08
N ALA A 136 8.80 -7.26 7.77
CA ALA A 136 9.41 -8.15 6.78
C ALA A 136 10.96 -8.14 6.75
N TYR A 137 11.62 -7.23 7.49
CA TYR A 137 13.08 -7.09 7.56
C TYR A 137 13.65 -7.34 8.96
N GLY A 138 12.83 -7.77 9.93
CA GLY A 138 13.27 -8.09 11.28
C GLY A 138 13.16 -6.94 12.29
N GLU A 139 12.66 -5.78 11.88
CA GLU A 139 12.55 -4.59 12.73
C GLU A 139 11.17 -4.48 13.39
N LYS A 140 11.07 -3.81 14.54
CA LYS A 140 9.83 -3.82 15.35
C LYS A 140 8.90 -2.65 15.07
N CYS A 141 7.59 -2.92 15.10
CA CYS A 141 6.53 -1.92 15.17
C CYS A 141 6.63 -1.17 16.51
N HIS A 142 7.05 0.10 16.50
CA HIS A 142 7.39 0.83 17.73
C HIS A 142 6.16 1.37 18.48
N TYR A 143 5.14 1.79 17.73
CA TYR A 143 3.89 2.30 18.29
C TYR A 143 2.78 1.26 18.20
N ASN A 144 1.76 1.42 19.04
CA ASN A 144 0.50 0.72 18.84
C ASN A 144 -0.25 1.50 17.75
N PRO A 145 -0.39 0.97 16.51
CA PRO A 145 -0.99 1.73 15.44
C PRO A 145 -2.43 2.06 15.80
N GLN A 146 -2.86 3.29 15.48
CA GLN A 146 -4.29 3.54 15.36
C GLN A 146 -4.84 2.57 14.32
N GLN A 147 -5.96 1.91 14.62
CA GLN A 147 -6.55 0.92 13.72
C GLN A 147 -7.06 1.60 12.45
N TYR A 148 -6.21 1.67 11.42
CA TYR A 148 -6.64 1.94 10.05
C TYR A 148 -7.77 0.96 9.70
N LYS A 149 -8.71 1.39 8.86
CA LYS A 149 -9.80 0.57 8.33
C LYS A 149 -9.65 0.35 6.83
N LYS A 150 -8.79 1.13 6.17
CA LYS A 150 -8.47 0.97 4.76
C LYS A 150 -6.98 1.07 4.50
N LEU A 151 -6.48 0.31 3.52
CA LEU A 151 -5.17 0.50 2.92
C LEU A 151 -5.29 0.79 1.42
N ARG A 152 -4.33 1.57 0.93
CA ARG A 152 -4.07 1.79 -0.51
C ARG A 152 -2.64 1.37 -0.78
N ILE A 153 -2.45 0.44 -1.72
CA ILE A 153 -1.18 -0.26 -1.91
C ILE A 153 -0.78 -0.17 -3.39
N LYS A 154 0.40 0.39 -3.67
CA LYS A 154 0.96 0.46 -5.03
C LYS A 154 1.96 -0.66 -5.25
N LEU A 155 1.72 -1.49 -6.25
CA LEU A 155 2.63 -2.55 -6.70
C LEU A 155 3.30 -2.19 -8.02
N CYS A 156 4.45 -2.79 -8.24
CA CYS A 156 5.20 -2.86 -9.50
C CYS A 156 5.43 -4.35 -9.83
N ILE A 157 5.15 -4.73 -11.07
CA ILE A 157 5.42 -6.04 -11.63
C ILE A 157 6.43 -5.87 -12.76
N ARG A 158 7.52 -6.63 -12.72
CA ARG A 158 8.68 -6.51 -13.61
C ARG A 158 9.36 -7.87 -13.85
N ALA A 159 10.22 -7.96 -14.87
CA ALA A 159 11.04 -9.14 -15.07
C ALA A 159 12.17 -9.22 -14.02
N GLN A 160 12.74 -10.41 -13.84
CA GLN A 160 13.90 -10.59 -12.98
C GLN A 160 15.11 -9.83 -13.55
N GLY A 161 15.73 -8.99 -12.73
CA GLY A 161 16.88 -8.15 -13.11
C GLY A 161 16.53 -6.74 -13.60
N GLU A 162 15.26 -6.45 -13.89
CA GLU A 162 14.80 -5.09 -14.19
C GLU A 162 14.59 -4.25 -12.91
N SER A 163 14.45 -2.93 -13.05
CA SER A 163 14.06 -2.03 -11.96
C SER A 163 12.60 -1.57 -12.08
N CYS A 164 12.01 -1.15 -10.96
CA CYS A 164 10.73 -0.43 -10.95
C CYS A 164 10.84 1.05 -11.38
N GLU A 165 11.87 1.38 -12.15
CA GLU A 165 12.07 2.67 -12.82
C GLU A 165 12.29 2.51 -14.35
N SER A 166 12.22 1.27 -14.87
CA SER A 166 12.32 0.93 -16.30
C SER A 166 11.01 1.18 -17.08
N ASN A 167 11.10 1.47 -18.38
CA ASN A 167 9.92 1.66 -19.24
C ASN A 167 9.10 0.37 -19.51
N MET A 168 9.50 -0.78 -18.94
CA MET A 168 8.83 -2.08 -19.12
C MET A 168 7.93 -2.50 -17.93
N ILE A 169 7.80 -1.66 -16.91
CA ILE A 169 7.00 -1.93 -15.69
C ILE A 169 5.50 -2.11 -16.00
N ARG A 170 4.82 -2.89 -15.17
CA ARG A 170 3.38 -2.72 -14.88
C ARG A 170 3.19 -2.25 -13.45
N SER A 171 2.76 -1.00 -13.27
CA SER A 171 2.35 -0.48 -11.97
C SER A 171 0.85 -0.64 -11.82
N VAL A 172 0.40 -1.04 -10.64
CA VAL A 172 -1.02 -1.07 -10.27
C VAL A 172 -1.19 -0.49 -8.87
N THR A 173 -2.21 0.34 -8.66
CA THR A 173 -2.54 0.89 -7.36
C THR A 173 -3.86 0.31 -6.90
N PHE A 174 -3.88 -0.46 -5.82
CA PHE A 174 -5.12 -0.95 -5.22
C PHE A 174 -5.64 0.12 -4.26
N GLY A 175 -6.75 0.77 -4.62
CA GLY A 175 -7.34 1.88 -3.89
C GLY A 175 -8.30 1.46 -2.77
N ASP A 176 -8.15 2.10 -1.60
CA ASP A 176 -9.17 2.24 -0.55
C ASP A 176 -9.83 0.93 -0.08
N ILE A 177 -9.03 -0.14 -0.08
CA ILE A 177 -9.40 -1.52 0.23
C ILE A 177 -9.67 -1.63 1.73
N ALA A 178 -10.81 -2.19 2.15
CA ALA A 178 -11.13 -2.34 3.56
C ALA A 178 -10.31 -3.46 4.24
N ASN A 179 -10.17 -3.37 5.56
CA ASN A 179 -9.49 -4.40 6.36
C ASN A 179 -10.22 -5.74 6.35
N GLU A 180 -9.44 -6.81 6.23
CA GLU A 180 -9.86 -8.22 6.14
C GLU A 180 -10.63 -8.60 4.87
N GLU A 181 -11.06 -7.62 4.07
CA GLU A 181 -11.63 -7.77 2.72
C GLU A 181 -10.52 -7.80 1.66
N VAL A 182 -10.86 -8.31 0.46
CA VAL A 182 -9.95 -8.32 -0.69
C VAL A 182 -10.14 -7.07 -1.57
N SER A 183 -9.19 -6.78 -2.44
CA SER A 183 -9.37 -5.84 -3.54
C SER A 183 -10.08 -6.48 -4.73
N LYS A 184 -10.50 -5.65 -5.71
CA LYS A 184 -10.70 -6.13 -7.08
C LYS A 184 -9.41 -6.84 -7.57
N VAL A 185 -9.57 -7.85 -8.42
CA VAL A 185 -8.48 -8.56 -9.10
C VAL A 185 -7.96 -7.69 -10.24
N LYS A 186 -6.64 -7.48 -10.27
CA LYS A 186 -5.96 -6.98 -11.47
C LYS A 186 -5.49 -8.15 -12.31
N GLU A 187 -5.87 -8.15 -13.59
CA GLU A 187 -5.49 -9.19 -14.55
C GLU A 187 -4.31 -8.78 -15.42
N PHE A 188 -3.43 -9.74 -15.71
CA PHE A 188 -2.35 -9.61 -16.69
C PHE A 188 -2.30 -10.87 -17.59
N SER A 189 -2.40 -10.63 -18.90
CA SER A 189 -2.17 -11.62 -19.96
C SER A 189 -0.80 -11.45 -20.61
N SER A 190 -0.37 -12.40 -21.47
CA SER A 190 0.93 -12.43 -22.17
C SER A 190 1.42 -11.08 -22.73
N TYR A 191 0.53 -10.27 -23.32
CA TYR A 191 0.89 -8.96 -23.91
C TYR A 191 1.16 -7.86 -22.85
N SER A 192 0.57 -8.02 -21.67
CA SER A 192 0.72 -7.11 -20.54
C SER A 192 1.80 -7.58 -19.55
N LEU A 193 2.20 -8.85 -19.59
CA LEU A 193 3.24 -9.39 -18.71
C LEU A 193 4.66 -8.94 -19.13
N PRO A 194 5.59 -8.72 -18.18
CA PRO A 194 7.01 -8.55 -18.49
C PRO A 194 7.57 -9.85 -19.10
N THR A 195 8.28 -9.74 -20.23
CA THR A 195 8.95 -10.90 -20.83
C THR A 195 10.13 -11.34 -19.96
N THR A 196 10.07 -12.54 -19.40
CA THR A 196 11.08 -13.07 -18.47
C THR A 196 11.34 -14.55 -18.71
N THR A 197 12.58 -14.99 -18.47
CA THR A 197 12.96 -16.42 -18.42
C THR A 197 12.99 -16.96 -16.99
N GLY A 198 12.97 -16.07 -15.99
CA GLY A 198 12.81 -16.37 -14.57
C GLY A 198 11.39 -16.03 -14.08
N PRO A 199 11.08 -16.24 -12.80
CA PRO A 199 9.80 -15.83 -12.22
C PRO A 199 9.66 -14.31 -12.26
N ILE A 200 8.44 -13.79 -12.43
CA ILE A 200 8.19 -12.35 -12.35
C ILE A 200 8.48 -11.85 -10.92
N ILE A 201 8.86 -10.58 -10.79
CA ILE A 201 9.04 -9.94 -9.49
C ILE A 201 7.88 -9.00 -9.22
N VAL A 202 7.22 -9.19 -8.08
CA VAL A 202 6.26 -8.26 -7.48
C VAL A 202 6.96 -7.44 -6.40
N ASP A 203 6.92 -6.12 -6.54
CA ASP A 203 7.48 -5.14 -5.62
C ASP A 203 6.37 -4.22 -5.09
N VAL A 204 6.35 -3.95 -3.78
CA VAL A 204 5.49 -2.93 -3.15
C VAL A 204 6.24 -1.61 -3.15
N LEU A 205 5.69 -0.58 -3.80
CA LEU A 205 6.31 0.74 -3.95
C LEU A 205 5.84 1.74 -2.89
N ASP A 206 4.56 1.71 -2.52
CA ASP A 206 4.00 2.60 -1.50
C ASP A 206 2.82 1.93 -0.79
N VAL A 207 2.63 2.28 0.47
CA VAL A 207 1.46 1.90 1.26
C VAL A 207 0.94 3.12 2.02
N GLN A 208 -0.35 3.36 1.87
CA GLN A 208 -1.08 4.46 2.47
C GLN A 208 -2.26 3.93 3.29
N TRP A 209 -2.66 4.67 4.32
CA TRP A 209 -3.68 4.31 5.29
C TRP A 209 -4.65 5.47 5.58
N ASP A 210 -5.84 5.18 6.07
CA ASP A 210 -6.88 6.15 6.43
C ASP A 210 -6.74 6.72 7.86
N TRP A 211 -5.50 6.78 8.39
CA TRP A 211 -5.20 7.13 9.79
C TRP A 211 -5.93 8.39 10.28
N SER A 212 -5.96 9.44 9.46
CA SER A 212 -6.58 10.73 9.81
C SER A 212 -8.09 10.60 10.07
N CYS A 213 -8.78 9.74 9.31
CA CYS A 213 -10.20 9.43 9.52
C CYS A 213 -10.41 8.80 10.89
N GLN A 214 -9.63 7.76 11.17
CA GLN A 214 -9.75 6.97 12.39
C GLN A 214 -9.38 7.79 13.62
N PHE A 215 -8.43 8.71 13.51
CA PHE A 215 -8.10 9.67 14.56
C PHE A 215 -9.27 10.56 14.97
N TYR A 216 -10.04 11.11 14.02
CA TYR A 216 -11.22 11.92 14.34
C TYR A 216 -12.41 11.07 14.82
N LEU A 217 -12.69 9.95 14.16
CA LEU A 217 -13.76 9.02 14.57
C LEU A 217 -13.54 8.51 16.01
N ASN A 218 -12.30 8.18 16.39
CA ASN A 218 -11.94 7.76 17.75
C ASN A 218 -12.05 8.87 18.81
N GLN A 219 -12.18 10.14 18.40
CA GLN A 219 -12.48 11.27 19.27
C GLN A 219 -13.99 11.55 19.40
N GLY A 220 -14.85 10.77 18.73
CA GLY A 220 -16.30 10.91 18.78
C GLY A 220 -16.91 11.82 17.71
N TYR A 221 -16.13 12.21 16.69
CA TYR A 221 -16.67 12.84 15.49
C TYR A 221 -17.51 11.83 14.71
N SER A 222 -18.57 12.29 14.03
CA SER A 222 -19.39 11.43 13.18
C SER A 222 -18.86 11.38 11.75
N GLN A 223 -19.26 10.36 10.99
CA GLN A 223 -18.93 10.27 9.55
C GLN A 223 -19.40 11.50 8.74
N SER A 224 -20.39 12.24 9.27
CA SER A 224 -20.94 13.47 8.71
C SER A 224 -20.24 14.77 9.17
N SER A 225 -19.37 14.71 10.18
CA SER A 225 -18.56 15.86 10.63
C SER A 225 -17.62 16.34 9.51
N ALA A 226 -17.39 17.64 9.38
CA ALA A 226 -16.58 18.21 8.29
C ALA A 226 -15.12 17.73 8.30
N GLU A 227 -14.62 17.34 9.46
CA GLU A 227 -13.29 16.78 9.70
C GLU A 227 -13.13 15.35 9.15
N VAL A 228 -14.24 14.65 8.91
CA VAL A 228 -14.28 13.27 8.37
C VAL A 228 -14.88 13.25 6.96
N ASN A 229 -15.91 14.06 6.73
CA ASN A 229 -16.65 14.17 5.48
C ASN A 229 -15.89 15.06 4.48
N GLY A 230 -15.22 14.44 3.51
CA GLY A 230 -14.44 15.13 2.47
C GLY A 230 -12.97 15.42 2.85
N TYR A 231 -12.58 15.28 4.12
CA TYR A 231 -11.20 15.47 4.59
C TYR A 231 -10.57 14.18 5.12
N CYS A 232 -10.80 13.08 4.40
CA CYS A 232 -10.38 11.72 4.76
C CYS A 232 -9.28 11.18 3.81
N PRO A 233 -8.11 11.85 3.68
CA PRO A 233 -7.09 11.43 2.73
C PRO A 233 -6.40 10.14 3.20
N MET A 234 -6.17 9.24 2.26
CA MET A 234 -5.15 8.20 2.42
C MET A 234 -3.78 8.89 2.52
N ALA A 235 -3.08 8.67 3.62
CA ALA A 235 -1.76 9.24 3.87
C ALA A 235 -0.70 8.12 3.88
N ARG A 236 0.54 8.42 3.50
CA ARG A 236 1.64 7.43 3.64
C ARG A 236 1.80 7.00 5.10
N VAL A 237 2.01 5.70 5.31
CA VAL A 237 2.29 5.12 6.63
C VAL A 237 3.53 5.77 7.23
N TRP A 238 3.47 6.11 8.52
CA TRP A 238 4.59 6.76 9.22
C TRP A 238 5.76 5.81 9.44
N ASP A 239 6.97 6.36 9.52
CA ASP A 239 8.23 5.59 9.48
C ASP A 239 8.35 4.47 10.53
N ASN A 240 7.69 4.63 11.68
CA ASN A 240 7.76 3.74 12.85
C ASN A 240 6.49 2.89 13.07
N ASP A 241 5.44 3.15 12.30
CA ASP A 241 4.15 2.50 12.40
C ASP A 241 4.02 1.39 11.35
N CYS A 242 3.28 0.34 11.68
CA CYS A 242 3.14 -0.84 10.85
C CYS A 242 1.76 -0.97 10.21
N VAL A 243 1.76 -1.54 9.01
CA VAL A 243 0.61 -2.07 8.30
C VAL A 243 0.85 -3.54 7.96
N GLY A 244 -0.23 -4.32 7.90
CA GLY A 244 -0.21 -5.72 7.48
C GLY A 244 -1.13 -5.94 6.29
N PHE A 245 -0.72 -6.78 5.35
CA PHE A 245 -1.56 -7.26 4.24
C PHE A 245 -1.06 -8.60 3.70
N ASP A 246 -1.92 -9.29 2.96
CA ASP A 246 -1.56 -10.45 2.16
C ASP A 246 -1.58 -10.06 0.67
N LEU A 247 -0.70 -10.67 -0.13
CA LEU A 247 -0.80 -10.67 -1.60
C LEU A 247 -1.34 -12.02 -2.03
N GLN A 248 -2.37 -12.02 -2.87
CA GLN A 248 -2.92 -13.23 -3.46
C GLN A 248 -2.78 -13.17 -4.98
N PHE A 249 -2.36 -14.27 -5.61
CA PHE A 249 -2.18 -14.30 -7.06
C PHE A 249 -2.38 -15.69 -7.67
N SER A 250 -2.93 -15.72 -8.88
CA SER A 250 -2.99 -16.91 -9.73
C SER A 250 -1.96 -16.80 -10.86
N THR A 251 -1.37 -17.94 -11.21
CA THR A 251 -0.52 -18.12 -12.41
C THR A 251 -1.16 -19.14 -13.35
N ASP A 252 -0.51 -19.46 -14.46
CA ASP A 252 -0.86 -20.57 -15.37
C ASP A 252 -1.04 -21.93 -14.67
N TYR A 253 -0.34 -22.13 -13.53
CA TYR A 253 -0.29 -23.41 -12.82
C TYR A 253 -1.28 -23.55 -11.65
N THR A 254 -2.05 -22.50 -11.36
CA THR A 254 -3.07 -22.47 -10.30
C THR A 254 -4.43 -22.15 -10.86
N LYS A 255 -5.49 -22.59 -10.18
CA LYS A 255 -6.84 -22.07 -10.45
C LYS A 255 -6.86 -20.55 -10.32
N ASP A 256 -7.63 -19.89 -11.16
CA ASP A 256 -7.86 -18.45 -11.07
C ASP A 256 -8.75 -18.08 -9.88
N PHE A 257 -8.85 -16.79 -9.56
CA PHE A 257 -9.85 -16.28 -8.64
C PHE A 257 -11.27 -16.67 -9.07
N PRO A 258 -12.20 -16.91 -8.13
CA PRO A 258 -13.57 -17.28 -8.46
C PRO A 258 -14.22 -16.23 -9.36
N ALA A 259 -15.15 -16.65 -10.22
CA ALA A 259 -15.89 -15.75 -11.11
C ALA A 259 -16.71 -14.67 -10.38
N SER A 260 -16.94 -14.83 -9.07
CA SER A 260 -17.57 -13.83 -8.20
C SER A 260 -16.62 -12.74 -7.69
N ALA A 261 -15.31 -12.89 -7.85
CA ALA A 261 -14.34 -11.86 -7.48
C ALA A 261 -14.40 -10.70 -8.48
N PRO A 262 -14.64 -9.44 -8.03
CA PRO A 262 -14.60 -8.28 -8.91
C PRO A 262 -13.27 -8.15 -9.63
N ARG A 263 -13.28 -7.68 -10.88
CA ARG A 263 -12.09 -7.43 -11.70
C ARG A 263 -11.97 -5.93 -12.00
N MET A 264 -10.74 -5.45 -12.20
CA MET A 264 -10.40 -4.06 -12.53
C MET A 264 -10.61 -3.78 -14.03
#